data_AF-A0A812SG18-F1
#
_entry.id   AF-A0A812SG18-F1
#
_cell.length_a   1.000
_cell.length_b   1.000
_cell.length_c   1.000
_cell.angle_alpha   90.00
_cell.angle_beta   90.00
_cell.angle_gamma   90.00
#
_symmetry.space_group_name_H-M   'P 1'
#
loop_
_entity.id
_entity.type
_entity.pdbx_description
1 polymer ?
#
loop_
_entity_poly.entity_id
_entity_poly.type
_entity_poly.pdbx_seq_one_letter_code
_entity_poly.pdbx_strand_id
1 'polypeptide(L)'
;MPVAQFMAICLGDPELGYYTTREPFGNQGDFVTAPEISQMFGELVGATCVSAFDRLGHPEAFHLVELGPGRGTLMADLLRAASLRPGFVAAARLHLVETSPRLRQIQERTLAGAPLTPAFHDTFETIPDGPVLVVANEFFDALPIHQFVKTPGGWHERVVGLDADGALAFGAGAARIPDGDIPDEFMNASTGSVFETQPAANAIAERLGQRLARDGGAAIIFDYGYLKSATGDTLQALYRHAYDDILAHPGEADLTAHVNFEALAGAAVHGGTASHAVLTQGDFLLQSGLLERAGSLGAGKTHKDQEAIRDAVERLAAPGQMGDLFKVRVRTLRSRASVLGQFMKIEAEALNLDGIRHGFFTREGGVSKGIYESLNVGLGSEDLRDTVLENRGRVADALRVSTDRLLSPYQIHSPDVLTVEGPWEDGQHKKADALVTDRPGLAIGILTADCGPILFADPAAGVVGAAHSGWKGALTGVLENTVSAMEARGAARENTVAVLGPTISRQSYEVGPEFHDRFVNDAAGNDVYFKPSERDGHFMFDLPAFITDRLRETGLGKVADLNLCTYCDEDRFFSYRRTTHRGEPDYGRQISAISLEA
;
A
#
# COMPACT_ATOMS: atom_id res chain seq x y z
N MET A 1 -17.65 32.76 -17.76
CA MET A 1 -18.05 31.62 -16.91
C MET A 1 -16.84 30.70 -16.77
N PRO A 2 -16.40 30.28 -15.58
CA PRO A 2 -15.33 29.30 -15.44
C PRO A 2 -15.60 28.01 -16.23
N VAL A 3 -14.55 27.36 -16.73
CA VAL A 3 -14.67 26.08 -17.45
C VAL A 3 -15.38 25.02 -16.59
N ALA A 4 -15.07 24.94 -15.30
CA ALA A 4 -15.74 24.04 -14.36
C ALA A 4 -17.26 24.25 -14.34
N GLN A 5 -17.71 25.51 -14.31
CA GLN A 5 -19.13 25.84 -14.30
C GLN A 5 -19.80 25.51 -15.65
N PHE A 6 -19.11 25.75 -16.77
CA PHE A 6 -19.60 25.36 -18.09
C PHE A 6 -19.79 23.84 -18.19
N MET A 7 -18.79 23.06 -17.78
CA MET A 7 -18.84 21.59 -17.76
C MET A 7 -19.99 21.08 -16.88
N ALA A 8 -20.15 21.63 -15.67
CA ALA A 8 -21.22 21.25 -14.76
C ALA A 8 -22.63 21.48 -15.35
N ILE A 9 -22.84 22.60 -16.05
CA ILE A 9 -24.11 22.91 -16.70
C ILE A 9 -24.36 21.98 -17.89
N CYS A 10 -23.35 21.80 -18.76
CA CYS A 10 -23.47 20.92 -19.93
C CYS A 10 -23.82 19.47 -19.53
N LEU A 11 -23.24 18.95 -18.46
CA LEU A 11 -23.46 17.56 -18.05
C LEU A 11 -24.71 17.37 -17.18
N GLY A 12 -24.96 18.30 -16.26
CA GLY A 12 -25.88 18.11 -15.14
C GLY A 12 -27.09 19.05 -15.09
N ASP A 13 -27.31 19.91 -16.08
CA ASP A 13 -28.50 20.77 -16.09
C ASP A 13 -29.80 19.91 -16.07
N PRO A 14 -30.79 20.24 -15.21
CA PRO A 14 -32.01 19.44 -15.08
C PRO A 14 -32.92 19.41 -16.31
N GLU A 15 -32.78 20.38 -17.23
CA GLU A 15 -33.63 20.48 -18.42
C GLU A 15 -32.86 20.16 -19.70
N LEU A 16 -31.58 20.53 -19.77
CA LEU A 16 -30.76 20.49 -20.98
C LEU A 16 -29.44 19.72 -20.82
N GLY A 17 -29.14 19.22 -19.62
CA GLY A 17 -27.90 18.50 -19.35
C GLY A 17 -27.81 17.19 -20.11
N TYR A 18 -26.60 16.81 -20.50
CA TYR A 18 -26.31 15.61 -21.27
C TYR A 18 -26.84 14.34 -20.57
N TYR A 19 -26.50 14.12 -19.29
CA TYR A 19 -26.94 12.94 -18.54
C TYR A 19 -28.43 12.96 -18.17
N THR A 20 -29.08 14.12 -18.27
CA THR A 20 -30.52 14.27 -18.03
C THR A 20 -31.34 13.95 -19.28
N THR A 21 -30.89 14.39 -20.46
CA THR A 21 -31.70 14.43 -21.68
C THR A 21 -31.28 13.41 -22.76
N ARG A 22 -30.06 12.88 -22.70
CA ARG A 22 -29.50 12.01 -23.76
C ARG A 22 -29.39 10.54 -23.34
N GLU A 23 -29.16 9.66 -24.30
CA GLU A 23 -28.84 8.24 -24.06
C GLU A 23 -27.32 8.03 -24.17
N PRO A 24 -26.54 8.26 -23.10
CA PRO A 24 -25.08 8.24 -23.16
C PRO A 24 -24.47 6.83 -23.35
N PHE A 25 -25.25 5.75 -23.14
CA PHE A 25 -24.70 4.40 -22.98
C PHE A 25 -25.25 3.38 -23.99
N GLY A 26 -24.36 2.63 -24.64
CA GLY A 26 -24.65 1.49 -25.53
C GLY A 26 -24.19 1.72 -26.98
N ASN A 27 -24.58 0.85 -27.92
CA ASN A 27 -24.20 0.93 -29.35
C ASN A 27 -24.61 2.23 -30.09
N GLN A 28 -25.33 3.13 -29.43
CA GLN A 28 -25.80 4.43 -29.94
C GLN A 28 -25.38 5.60 -29.01
N GLY A 29 -24.65 5.35 -27.92
CA GLY A 29 -24.21 6.36 -26.96
C GLY A 29 -22.73 6.73 -27.17
N ASP A 30 -22.30 7.93 -26.79
CA ASP A 30 -21.02 8.49 -27.27
C ASP A 30 -19.77 7.73 -26.79
N PHE A 31 -19.85 7.06 -25.64
CA PHE A 31 -18.78 6.22 -25.09
C PHE A 31 -19.15 4.73 -24.99
N VAL A 32 -18.14 3.87 -25.22
CA VAL A 32 -18.19 2.45 -24.87
C VAL A 32 -17.28 2.26 -23.65
N THR A 33 -17.88 2.04 -22.48
CA THR A 33 -17.18 1.87 -21.21
C THR A 33 -16.66 0.44 -21.03
N ALA A 34 -15.70 0.23 -20.12
CA ALA A 34 -15.12 -1.09 -19.87
C ALA A 34 -16.16 -2.20 -19.54
N PRO A 35 -17.20 -1.95 -18.72
CA PRO A 35 -18.27 -2.92 -18.48
C PRO A 35 -19.07 -3.32 -19.73
N GLU A 36 -19.21 -2.42 -20.71
CA GLU A 36 -19.96 -2.68 -21.95
C GLU A 36 -19.13 -3.45 -22.99
N ILE A 37 -17.80 -3.46 -22.87
CA ILE A 37 -16.91 -4.25 -23.72
C ILE A 37 -16.98 -5.73 -23.37
N SER A 38 -16.97 -6.06 -22.07
CA SER A 38 -16.99 -7.45 -21.65
C SER A 38 -17.43 -7.65 -20.21
N GLN A 39 -18.26 -8.69 -20.02
CA GLN A 39 -18.62 -9.21 -18.71
C GLN A 39 -17.41 -9.58 -17.84
N MET A 40 -16.26 -9.88 -18.45
CA MET A 40 -15.04 -10.24 -17.72
C MET A 40 -14.56 -9.11 -16.82
N PHE A 41 -14.75 -7.85 -17.23
CA PHE A 41 -14.37 -6.70 -16.43
C PHE A 41 -15.11 -6.70 -15.08
N GLY A 42 -16.45 -6.76 -15.11
CA GLY A 42 -17.26 -6.78 -13.89
C GLY A 42 -17.06 -8.04 -13.05
N GLU A 43 -16.85 -9.20 -13.67
CA GLU A 43 -16.54 -10.43 -12.95
C GLU A 43 -15.23 -10.34 -12.15
N LEU A 44 -14.17 -9.75 -12.72
CA LEU A 44 -12.87 -9.58 -12.06
C LEU A 44 -12.91 -8.51 -10.97
N VAL A 45 -13.69 -7.43 -11.18
CA VAL A 45 -13.98 -6.45 -10.13
C VAL A 45 -14.72 -7.13 -8.96
N GLY A 46 -15.68 -8.01 -9.25
CA GLY A 46 -16.38 -8.81 -8.24
C GLY A 46 -15.47 -9.76 -7.47
N ALA A 47 -14.59 -10.48 -8.16
CA ALA A 47 -13.58 -11.32 -7.52
C ALA A 47 -12.67 -10.50 -6.60
N THR A 48 -12.30 -9.29 -7.02
CA THR A 48 -11.50 -8.37 -6.21
C THR A 48 -12.26 -7.88 -4.97
N CYS A 49 -13.55 -7.55 -5.11
CA CYS A 49 -14.40 -7.15 -3.98
C CYS A 49 -14.57 -8.30 -2.97
N VAL A 50 -14.76 -9.53 -3.45
CA VAL A 50 -14.79 -10.73 -2.59
C VAL A 50 -13.47 -10.90 -1.85
N SER A 51 -12.33 -10.74 -2.54
CA SER A 51 -11.01 -10.80 -1.89
C SER A 51 -10.83 -9.69 -0.85
N ALA A 52 -11.37 -8.49 -1.10
CA ALA A 52 -11.36 -7.40 -0.12
C ALA A 52 -12.22 -7.72 1.10
N PHE A 53 -13.40 -8.31 0.91
CA PHE A 53 -14.26 -8.80 1.99
C PHE A 53 -13.59 -9.89 2.83
N ASP A 54 -12.90 -10.84 2.21
CA ASP A 54 -12.10 -11.86 2.91
C ASP A 54 -11.03 -11.20 3.81
N ARG A 55 -10.37 -10.15 3.31
CA ARG A 55 -9.35 -9.38 4.06
C ARG A 55 -9.94 -8.49 5.15
N LEU A 56 -11.22 -8.13 5.07
CA LEU A 56 -11.93 -7.43 6.15
C LEU A 56 -12.32 -8.38 7.29
N GLY A 57 -12.03 -9.69 7.17
CA GLY A 57 -12.31 -10.67 8.21
C GLY A 57 -13.76 -11.12 8.24
N HIS A 58 -14.44 -11.12 7.08
CA HIS A 58 -15.84 -11.56 6.95
C HIS A 58 -16.81 -10.84 7.89
N PRO A 59 -16.92 -9.49 7.82
CA PRO A 59 -17.87 -8.77 8.66
C PRO A 59 -19.30 -9.26 8.44
N GLU A 60 -20.11 -9.30 9.51
CA GLU A 60 -21.51 -9.72 9.45
C GLU A 60 -22.36 -8.86 8.49
N ALA A 61 -21.99 -7.58 8.35
CA ALA A 61 -22.56 -6.67 7.38
C ALA A 61 -21.52 -5.68 6.85
N PHE A 62 -21.62 -5.33 5.57
CA PHE A 62 -20.84 -4.25 4.95
C PHE A 62 -21.62 -3.59 3.81
N HIS A 63 -21.19 -2.40 3.43
CA HIS A 63 -21.78 -1.60 2.36
C HIS A 63 -21.01 -1.84 1.05
N LEU A 64 -21.68 -2.36 0.03
CA LEU A 64 -21.16 -2.42 -1.34
C LEU A 64 -21.70 -1.23 -2.10
N VAL A 65 -20.82 -0.35 -2.55
CA VAL A 65 -21.17 0.95 -3.13
C VAL A 65 -20.64 1.07 -4.54
N GLU A 66 -21.45 1.58 -5.45
CA GLU A 66 -20.99 2.05 -6.76
C GLU A 66 -21.30 3.54 -6.94
N LEU A 67 -20.29 4.32 -7.35
CA LEU A 67 -20.43 5.72 -7.72
C LEU A 67 -20.63 5.84 -9.23
N GLY A 68 -21.73 6.47 -9.66
CA GLY A 68 -22.07 6.62 -11.07
C GLY A 68 -22.22 5.28 -11.81
N PRO A 69 -23.23 4.44 -11.50
CA PRO A 69 -23.33 3.08 -12.06
C PRO A 69 -23.64 3.00 -13.55
N GLY A 70 -23.92 4.13 -14.22
CA GLY A 70 -24.39 4.16 -15.60
C GLY A 70 -25.65 3.32 -15.80
N ARG A 71 -25.56 2.22 -16.55
CA ARG A 71 -26.68 1.28 -16.77
C ARG A 71 -26.83 0.21 -15.69
N GLY A 72 -25.89 0.13 -14.74
CA GLY A 72 -25.80 -0.92 -13.72
C GLY A 72 -25.14 -2.22 -14.22
N THR A 73 -24.55 -2.21 -15.42
CA THR A 73 -23.93 -3.38 -16.07
C THR A 73 -22.76 -3.93 -15.23
N LEU A 74 -21.88 -3.04 -14.76
CA LEU A 74 -20.75 -3.40 -13.90
C LEU A 74 -21.22 -4.13 -12.64
N MET A 75 -22.16 -3.56 -11.89
CA MET A 75 -22.71 -4.20 -10.69
C MET A 75 -23.42 -5.51 -10.99
N ALA A 76 -24.13 -5.63 -12.12
CA ALA A 76 -24.79 -6.87 -12.49
C ALA A 76 -23.79 -8.02 -12.64
N ASP A 77 -22.68 -7.79 -13.36
CA ASP A 77 -21.62 -8.77 -13.54
C ASP A 77 -20.84 -9.05 -12.25
N LEU A 78 -20.57 -8.00 -11.47
CA LEU A 78 -19.94 -8.08 -10.15
C LEU A 78 -20.75 -9.00 -9.23
N LEU A 79 -22.06 -8.77 -9.10
CA LEU A 79 -22.93 -9.56 -8.23
C LEU A 79 -23.11 -10.98 -8.75
N ARG A 80 -23.15 -11.18 -10.08
CA ARG A 80 -23.19 -12.51 -10.68
C ARG A 80 -21.95 -13.33 -10.32
N ALA A 81 -20.76 -12.75 -10.37
CA ALA A 81 -19.53 -13.40 -9.92
C ALA A 81 -19.50 -13.60 -8.40
N ALA A 82 -19.86 -12.57 -7.63
CA ALA A 82 -19.85 -12.62 -6.17
C ALA A 82 -20.88 -13.61 -5.59
N SER A 83 -21.94 -13.94 -6.32
CA SER A 83 -22.93 -14.97 -5.95
C SER A 83 -22.33 -16.37 -5.74
N LEU A 84 -21.14 -16.63 -6.28
CA LEU A 84 -20.38 -17.86 -6.01
C LEU A 84 -19.89 -17.95 -4.56
N ARG A 85 -19.97 -16.86 -3.78
CA ARG A 85 -19.58 -16.78 -2.37
C ARG A 85 -20.78 -16.32 -1.54
N PRO A 86 -21.66 -17.24 -1.10
CA PRO A 86 -22.92 -16.90 -0.42
C PRO A 86 -22.76 -15.99 0.80
N GLY A 87 -21.66 -16.13 1.57
CA GLY A 87 -21.36 -15.28 2.72
C GLY A 87 -21.15 -13.81 2.37
N PHE A 88 -20.57 -13.52 1.20
CA PHE A 88 -20.40 -12.15 0.70
C PHE A 88 -21.78 -11.52 0.43
N VAL A 89 -22.63 -12.22 -0.32
CA VAL A 89 -23.97 -11.75 -0.67
C VAL A 89 -24.84 -11.56 0.57
N ALA A 90 -24.79 -12.49 1.52
CA ALA A 90 -25.56 -12.39 2.76
C ALA A 90 -25.19 -11.14 3.60
N ALA A 91 -23.90 -10.81 3.66
CA ALA A 91 -23.39 -9.67 4.42
C ALA A 91 -23.55 -8.31 3.68
N ALA A 92 -23.58 -8.32 2.34
CA ALA A 92 -23.59 -7.09 1.55
C ALA A 92 -24.91 -6.30 1.67
N ARG A 93 -24.79 -4.97 1.70
CA ARG A 93 -25.88 -4.01 1.49
C ARG A 93 -25.53 -3.15 0.28
N LEU A 94 -26.32 -3.26 -0.78
CA LEU A 94 -26.04 -2.61 -2.06
C LEU A 94 -26.52 -1.16 -2.05
N HIS A 95 -25.61 -0.25 -2.41
CA HIS A 95 -25.87 1.18 -2.50
C HIS A 95 -25.37 1.72 -3.84
N LEU A 96 -26.21 2.47 -4.54
CA LEU A 96 -25.88 3.09 -5.82
C LEU A 96 -25.99 4.61 -5.68
N VAL A 97 -24.90 5.33 -5.94
CA VAL A 97 -24.89 6.81 -5.91
C VAL A 97 -25.12 7.31 -7.33
N GLU A 98 -26.34 7.75 -7.60
CA GLU A 98 -26.83 8.13 -8.93
C GLU A 98 -27.83 9.28 -8.76
N THR A 99 -27.65 10.40 -9.44
CA THR A 99 -28.57 11.56 -9.30
C THR A 99 -29.70 11.54 -10.32
N SER A 100 -29.52 10.86 -11.47
CA SER A 100 -30.49 10.82 -12.56
C SER A 100 -31.65 9.85 -12.27
N PRO A 101 -32.90 10.32 -12.12
CA PRO A 101 -34.05 9.44 -11.88
C PRO A 101 -34.28 8.42 -13.00
N ARG A 102 -33.93 8.80 -14.24
CA ARG A 102 -34.01 7.91 -15.40
C ARG A 102 -32.98 6.77 -15.30
N LEU A 103 -31.73 7.08 -14.97
CA LEU A 103 -30.69 6.05 -14.83
C LEU A 103 -31.01 5.10 -13.66
N ARG A 104 -31.55 5.60 -12.54
CA ARG A 104 -32.05 4.75 -11.45
C ARG A 104 -33.05 3.70 -11.94
N GLN A 105 -34.03 4.09 -12.76
CA GLN A 105 -35.01 3.14 -13.32
C GLN A 105 -34.37 2.11 -14.25
N ILE A 106 -33.34 2.50 -15.02
CA ILE A 106 -32.58 1.56 -15.85
C ILE A 106 -31.82 0.57 -14.96
N GLN A 107 -31.11 1.08 -13.94
CA GLN A 107 -30.33 0.28 -13.00
C GLN A 107 -31.23 -0.71 -12.23
N GLU A 108 -32.43 -0.30 -11.79
CA GLU A 108 -33.43 -1.19 -11.19
C GLU A 108 -33.82 -2.35 -12.12
N ARG A 109 -34.05 -2.07 -13.40
CA ARG A 109 -34.39 -3.10 -14.39
C ARG A 109 -33.22 -4.03 -14.66
N THR A 110 -32.01 -3.48 -14.82
CA THR A 110 -30.78 -4.25 -15.03
C THR A 110 -30.51 -5.20 -13.86
N LEU A 111 -30.73 -4.73 -12.62
CA LEU A 111 -30.46 -5.47 -11.38
C LEU A 111 -31.66 -6.27 -10.86
N ALA A 112 -32.80 -6.29 -11.55
CA ALA A 112 -34.01 -6.96 -11.08
C ALA A 112 -33.82 -8.46 -10.80
N GLY A 113 -32.89 -9.12 -11.50
CA GLY A 113 -32.52 -10.53 -11.29
C GLY A 113 -31.28 -10.75 -10.43
N ALA A 114 -30.67 -9.69 -9.90
CA ALA A 114 -29.47 -9.77 -9.07
C ALA A 114 -29.83 -10.25 -7.64
N PRO A 115 -28.88 -10.83 -6.89
CA PRO A 115 -29.13 -11.31 -5.53
C PRO A 115 -29.37 -10.21 -4.49
N LEU A 116 -29.11 -8.94 -4.84
CA LEU A 116 -29.24 -7.78 -3.95
C LEU A 116 -30.09 -6.71 -4.62
N THR A 117 -30.97 -6.09 -3.85
CA THR A 117 -31.74 -4.91 -4.28
C THR A 117 -30.98 -3.64 -3.93
N PRO A 118 -30.79 -2.70 -4.88
CA PRO A 118 -30.06 -1.47 -4.61
C PRO A 118 -30.88 -0.48 -3.76
N ALA A 119 -30.21 0.22 -2.87
CA ALA A 119 -30.70 1.48 -2.29
C ALA A 119 -30.01 2.66 -3.00
N PHE A 120 -30.79 3.60 -3.54
CA PHE A 120 -30.28 4.75 -4.26
C PHE A 120 -30.00 5.95 -3.36
N HIS A 121 -28.95 6.67 -3.70
CA HIS A 121 -28.47 7.83 -2.97
C HIS A 121 -28.11 8.96 -3.95
N ASP A 122 -28.39 10.20 -3.57
CA ASP A 122 -27.94 11.37 -4.35
C ASP A 122 -26.44 11.63 -4.10
N THR A 123 -25.96 11.36 -2.89
CA THR A 123 -24.56 11.59 -2.51
C THR A 123 -24.02 10.45 -1.63
N PHE A 124 -22.71 10.25 -1.65
CA PHE A 124 -22.04 9.19 -0.91
C PHE A 124 -22.24 9.28 0.62
N GLU A 125 -22.39 10.49 1.15
CA GLU A 125 -22.53 10.75 2.59
C GLU A 125 -23.83 10.23 3.19
N THR A 126 -24.84 9.97 2.36
CA THR A 126 -26.13 9.44 2.81
C THR A 126 -26.11 7.93 3.09
N ILE A 127 -25.00 7.25 2.75
CA ILE A 127 -24.81 5.82 3.00
C ILE A 127 -24.54 5.57 4.49
N PRO A 128 -25.28 4.67 5.17
CA PRO A 128 -25.10 4.38 6.60
C PRO A 128 -23.66 4.01 6.96
N ASP A 129 -23.21 4.32 8.17
CA ASP A 129 -21.86 4.01 8.69
C ASP A 129 -21.58 2.49 8.75
N GLY A 130 -20.30 2.11 8.62
CA GLY A 130 -19.86 0.72 8.66
C GLY A 130 -18.89 0.35 7.52
N PRO A 131 -18.28 -0.86 7.57
CA PRO A 131 -17.29 -1.29 6.58
C PRO A 131 -17.82 -1.14 5.16
N VAL A 132 -16.98 -0.62 4.26
CA VAL A 132 -17.44 -0.23 2.92
C VAL A 132 -16.49 -0.69 1.81
N LEU A 133 -17.04 -1.25 0.74
CA LEU A 133 -16.36 -1.54 -0.51
C LEU A 133 -16.95 -0.63 -1.59
N VAL A 134 -16.15 0.29 -2.11
CA VAL A 134 -16.58 1.27 -3.13
C VAL A 134 -15.99 0.91 -4.48
N VAL A 135 -16.78 1.00 -5.54
CA VAL A 135 -16.35 0.92 -6.93
C VAL A 135 -16.75 2.21 -7.63
N ALA A 136 -15.83 2.78 -8.41
CA ALA A 136 -16.09 3.93 -9.27
C ALA A 136 -15.42 3.64 -10.62
N ASN A 137 -16.19 3.62 -11.69
CA ASN A 137 -15.68 3.40 -13.04
C ASN A 137 -16.17 4.53 -13.92
N GLU A 138 -15.24 5.31 -14.48
CA GLU A 138 -15.54 6.44 -15.37
C GLU A 138 -16.52 7.40 -14.67
N PHE A 139 -16.17 7.75 -13.42
CA PHE A 139 -16.96 8.63 -12.55
C PHE A 139 -16.26 9.96 -12.33
N PHE A 140 -14.94 9.94 -12.13
CA PHE A 140 -14.21 11.15 -11.79
C PHE A 140 -13.87 12.01 -13.01
N ASP A 141 -13.78 11.41 -14.20
CA ASP A 141 -13.52 12.10 -15.47
C ASP A 141 -14.69 13.01 -15.92
N ALA A 142 -15.92 12.66 -15.52
CA ALA A 142 -17.13 13.45 -15.73
C ALA A 142 -17.34 14.56 -14.68
N LEU A 143 -16.45 14.69 -13.69
CA LEU A 143 -16.57 15.75 -12.68
C LEU A 143 -15.99 17.08 -13.17
N PRO A 144 -16.61 18.22 -12.81
CA PRO A 144 -16.12 19.53 -13.20
C PRO A 144 -14.66 19.80 -12.83
N ILE A 145 -13.84 20.09 -13.83
CA ILE A 145 -12.44 20.53 -13.67
C ILE A 145 -12.27 22.04 -13.83
N HIS A 146 -11.36 22.63 -13.05
CA HIS A 146 -10.92 24.00 -13.28
C HIS A 146 -9.68 24.00 -14.17
N GLN A 147 -9.67 24.89 -15.15
CA GLN A 147 -8.50 25.12 -16.00
C GLN A 147 -7.93 26.51 -15.71
N PHE A 148 -6.61 26.60 -15.62
CA PHE A 148 -5.86 27.85 -15.55
C PHE A 148 -4.95 27.95 -16.76
N VAL A 149 -4.94 29.11 -17.42
CA VAL A 149 -4.08 29.38 -18.57
C VAL A 149 -2.93 30.31 -18.17
N LYS A 150 -1.71 29.97 -18.57
CA LYS A 150 -0.52 30.78 -18.34
C LYS A 150 -0.55 32.01 -19.25
N THR A 151 -0.50 33.20 -18.65
CA THR A 151 -0.37 34.49 -19.33
C THR A 151 0.94 35.17 -18.93
N PRO A 152 1.34 36.28 -19.59
CA PRO A 152 2.46 37.10 -19.11
C PRO A 152 2.27 37.65 -17.68
N GLY A 153 1.02 37.78 -17.23
CA GLY A 153 0.64 38.25 -15.88
C GLY A 153 0.52 37.15 -14.82
N GLY A 154 0.83 35.90 -15.16
CA GLY A 154 0.67 34.74 -14.28
C GLY A 154 -0.40 33.76 -14.76
N TRP A 155 -0.80 32.83 -13.90
CA TRP A 155 -1.83 31.84 -14.18
C TRP A 155 -3.23 32.42 -13.88
N HIS A 156 -4.08 32.46 -14.90
CA HIS A 156 -5.44 33.00 -14.83
C HIS A 156 -6.45 31.89 -15.07
N GLU A 157 -7.59 31.92 -14.36
CA GLU A 157 -8.66 30.96 -14.59
C GLU A 157 -9.16 31.06 -16.04
N ARG A 158 -9.22 29.94 -16.75
CA ARG A 158 -9.78 29.88 -18.10
C ARG A 158 -11.30 29.95 -17.99
N VAL A 159 -11.90 30.78 -18.82
CA VAL A 159 -13.33 31.03 -18.82
C VAL A 159 -13.90 30.84 -20.23
N VAL A 160 -15.17 30.48 -20.30
CA VAL A 160 -16.00 30.56 -21.50
C VAL A 160 -16.76 31.89 -21.49
N GLY A 161 -16.65 32.62 -22.60
CA GLY A 161 -17.32 33.89 -22.86
C GLY A 161 -17.84 33.95 -24.29
N LEU A 162 -18.13 35.17 -24.76
CA LEU A 162 -18.52 35.41 -26.16
C LEU A 162 -17.38 36.13 -26.88
N ASP A 163 -17.11 35.72 -28.12
CA ASP A 163 -16.22 36.45 -29.02
C ASP A 163 -16.91 37.66 -29.67
N ALA A 164 -16.24 38.29 -30.65
CA ALA A 164 -16.74 39.47 -31.34
C ALA A 164 -18.00 39.19 -32.19
N ASP A 165 -18.20 37.94 -32.62
CA ASP A 165 -19.33 37.51 -33.44
C ASP A 165 -20.48 36.95 -32.58
N GLY A 166 -20.30 36.92 -31.26
CA GLY A 166 -21.28 36.40 -30.31
C GLY A 166 -21.28 34.88 -30.18
N ALA A 167 -20.23 34.20 -30.68
CA ALA A 167 -20.04 32.77 -30.51
C ALA A 167 -19.30 32.46 -29.20
N LEU A 168 -19.50 31.27 -28.63
CA LEU A 168 -18.79 30.84 -27.43
C LEU A 168 -17.29 30.71 -27.72
N ALA A 169 -16.46 31.26 -26.83
CA ALA A 169 -15.01 31.20 -26.95
C ALA A 169 -14.33 31.08 -25.58
N PHE A 170 -13.15 30.45 -25.56
CA PHE A 170 -12.28 30.45 -24.39
C PHE A 170 -11.53 31.77 -24.24
N GLY A 171 -11.34 32.20 -23.00
CA GLY A 171 -10.52 33.37 -22.64
C GLY A 171 -9.87 33.22 -21.28
N ALA A 172 -9.01 34.18 -20.93
CA ALA A 172 -8.43 34.31 -19.60
C ALA A 172 -9.31 35.21 -18.72
N GLY A 173 -9.76 34.69 -17.58
CA GLY A 173 -10.57 35.39 -16.59
C GLY A 173 -9.74 36.30 -15.67
N ALA A 174 -10.43 37.06 -14.82
CA ALA A 174 -9.79 37.94 -13.84
C ALA A 174 -9.25 37.19 -12.61
N ALA A 175 -9.79 36.01 -12.30
CA ALA A 175 -9.35 35.19 -11.18
C ALA A 175 -7.97 34.58 -11.46
N ARG A 176 -7.14 34.50 -10.42
CA ARG A 176 -5.82 33.86 -10.45
C ARG A 176 -5.77 32.75 -9.42
N ILE A 177 -5.03 31.69 -9.73
CA ILE A 177 -4.63 30.70 -8.73
C ILE A 177 -3.48 31.27 -7.90
N PRO A 178 -3.48 31.13 -6.56
CA PRO A 178 -2.35 31.52 -5.72
C PRO A 178 -1.08 30.79 -6.13
N ASP A 179 0.05 31.50 -6.15
CA ASP A 179 1.34 30.92 -6.59
C ASP A 179 1.74 29.69 -5.76
N GLY A 180 1.34 29.61 -4.48
CA GLY A 180 1.62 28.46 -3.62
C GLY A 180 0.81 27.19 -3.92
N ASP A 181 -0.27 27.31 -4.71
CA ASP A 181 -1.10 26.18 -5.14
C ASP A 181 -0.66 25.65 -6.51
N ILE A 182 0.40 26.24 -7.10
CA ILE A 182 0.97 25.86 -8.38
C ILE A 182 2.27 25.09 -8.10
N PRO A 183 2.43 23.86 -8.61
CA PRO A 183 3.70 23.16 -8.51
C PRO A 183 4.87 23.99 -9.07
N ASP A 184 6.00 24.00 -8.35
CA ASP A 184 7.18 24.83 -8.70
C ASP A 184 7.64 24.62 -10.16
N GLU A 185 7.52 23.40 -10.65
CA GLU A 185 7.83 23.02 -12.04
C GLU A 185 6.97 23.73 -13.09
N PHE A 186 5.76 24.17 -12.73
CA PHE A 186 4.83 24.85 -13.65
C PHE A 186 4.85 26.37 -13.50
N MET A 187 5.55 26.92 -12.50
CA MET A 187 5.66 28.36 -12.31
C MET A 187 6.22 29.07 -13.56
N ASN A 188 7.18 28.44 -14.22
CA ASN A 188 7.86 28.96 -15.42
C ASN A 188 7.36 28.34 -16.73
N ALA A 189 6.16 27.76 -16.76
CA ALA A 189 5.56 27.25 -17.98
C ALA A 189 5.40 28.35 -19.05
N SER A 190 5.40 27.93 -20.32
CA SER A 190 5.21 28.81 -21.46
C SER A 190 3.85 29.52 -21.44
N THR A 191 3.77 30.75 -21.96
CA THR A 191 2.47 31.42 -22.15
C THR A 191 1.59 30.57 -23.07
N GLY A 192 0.32 30.39 -22.69
CA GLY A 192 -0.64 29.52 -23.34
C GLY A 192 -0.73 28.10 -22.76
N SER A 193 0.22 27.70 -21.89
CA SER A 193 0.11 26.42 -21.16
C SER A 193 -1.16 26.39 -20.31
N VAL A 194 -1.78 25.21 -20.21
CA VAL A 194 -2.97 24.96 -19.39
C VAL A 194 -2.58 24.09 -18.19
N PHE A 195 -3.12 24.43 -17.03
CA PHE A 195 -2.99 23.66 -15.79
C PHE A 195 -4.38 23.34 -15.29
N GLU A 196 -4.64 22.06 -15.05
CA GLU A 196 -5.95 21.56 -14.66
C GLU A 196 -5.95 21.13 -13.19
N THR A 197 -7.01 21.51 -12.47
CA THR A 197 -7.23 21.09 -11.09
C THR A 197 -8.63 20.51 -10.95
N GLN A 198 -8.81 19.61 -9.98
CA GLN A 198 -10.05 18.85 -9.80
C GLN A 198 -10.61 18.91 -8.36
N PRO A 199 -10.97 20.10 -7.84
CA PRO A 199 -11.41 20.26 -6.46
C PRO A 199 -12.59 19.36 -6.07
N ALA A 200 -13.56 19.16 -6.97
CA ALA A 200 -14.72 18.30 -6.72
C ALA A 200 -14.31 16.83 -6.52
N ALA A 201 -13.46 16.31 -7.43
CA ALA A 201 -12.91 14.96 -7.34
C ALA A 201 -12.09 14.76 -6.06
N ASN A 202 -11.19 15.71 -5.75
CA ASN A 202 -10.37 15.68 -4.55
C ASN A 202 -11.22 15.68 -3.27
N ALA A 203 -12.27 16.49 -3.20
CA ALA A 203 -13.17 16.52 -2.05
C ALA A 203 -13.90 15.18 -1.84
N ILE A 204 -14.34 14.53 -2.93
CA ILE A 204 -14.95 13.19 -2.86
C ILE A 204 -13.91 12.17 -2.41
N ALA A 205 -12.70 12.19 -2.96
CA ALA A 205 -11.62 11.28 -2.59
C ALA A 205 -11.19 11.43 -1.13
N GLU A 206 -11.13 12.67 -0.61
CA GLU A 206 -10.84 12.93 0.79
C GLU A 206 -11.93 12.35 1.71
N ARG A 207 -13.21 12.56 1.38
CA ARG A 207 -14.34 12.01 2.15
C ARG A 207 -14.38 10.48 2.09
N LEU A 208 -14.10 9.90 0.93
CA LEU A 208 -13.90 8.46 0.78
C LEU A 208 -12.76 8.01 1.70
N GLY A 209 -11.66 8.75 1.72
CA GLY A 209 -10.52 8.45 2.59
C GLY A 209 -10.88 8.45 4.07
N GLN A 210 -11.58 9.50 4.53
CA GLN A 210 -12.10 9.61 5.90
C GLN A 210 -13.03 8.44 6.24
N ARG A 211 -13.94 8.11 5.32
CA ARG A 211 -14.88 7.02 5.51
C ARG A 211 -14.18 5.68 5.65
N LEU A 212 -13.22 5.40 4.77
CA LEU A 212 -12.46 4.15 4.80
C LEU A 212 -11.55 4.07 6.03
N ALA A 213 -10.94 5.18 6.47
CA ALA A 213 -10.14 5.29 7.70
C ALA A 213 -10.93 4.97 8.96
N ARG A 214 -12.13 5.56 9.06
CA ARG A 214 -13.03 5.38 10.20
C ARG A 214 -13.66 3.98 10.21
N ASP A 215 -14.16 3.54 9.06
CA ASP A 215 -15.07 2.39 9.01
C ASP A 215 -14.43 1.10 8.50
N GLY A 216 -13.22 1.20 7.94
CA GLY A 216 -12.54 0.10 7.26
C GLY A 216 -13.15 -0.19 5.90
N GLY A 217 -12.33 -0.58 4.93
CA GLY A 217 -12.83 -0.82 3.59
C GLY A 217 -11.81 -0.73 2.49
N ALA A 218 -12.30 -0.73 1.26
CA ALA A 218 -11.51 -0.44 0.08
C ALA A 218 -12.34 0.34 -0.94
N ALA A 219 -11.68 1.14 -1.76
CA ALA A 219 -12.26 1.70 -2.97
C ALA A 219 -11.42 1.34 -4.20
N ILE A 220 -12.10 1.05 -5.29
CA ILE A 220 -11.53 0.67 -6.58
C ILE A 220 -12.00 1.70 -7.60
N ILE A 221 -11.08 2.51 -8.10
CA ILE A 221 -11.38 3.62 -9.01
C ILE A 221 -10.71 3.34 -10.36
N PHE A 222 -11.46 3.47 -11.45
CA PHE A 222 -11.00 3.36 -12.83
C PHE A 222 -11.41 4.61 -13.60
N ASP A 223 -10.47 5.35 -14.15
CA ASP A 223 -10.74 6.54 -14.96
C ASP A 223 -9.58 6.80 -15.94
N TYR A 224 -9.85 7.56 -17.00
CA TYR A 224 -8.81 8.12 -17.87
C TYR A 224 -8.04 9.19 -17.11
N GLY A 225 -6.71 9.23 -17.21
CA GLY A 225 -5.95 10.12 -16.34
C GLY A 225 -4.46 10.17 -16.57
N TYR A 226 -3.76 10.68 -15.57
CA TYR A 226 -2.29 10.67 -15.49
C TYR A 226 -1.82 10.46 -14.04
N LEU A 227 -0.64 9.85 -13.91
CA LEU A 227 -0.06 9.45 -12.61
C LEU A 227 0.72 10.56 -11.90
N LYS A 228 1.10 11.58 -12.66
CA LYS A 228 1.89 12.70 -12.19
C LYS A 228 1.29 13.97 -12.74
N SER A 229 1.12 14.95 -11.87
CA SER A 229 0.62 16.26 -12.25
C SER A 229 1.41 16.78 -13.46
N ALA A 230 0.70 17.36 -14.42
CA ALA A 230 1.29 17.84 -15.65
C ALA A 230 0.49 19.03 -16.19
N THR A 231 1.14 19.88 -16.97
CA THR A 231 0.44 20.88 -17.79
C THR A 231 -0.07 20.25 -19.08
N GLY A 232 -1.28 20.62 -19.49
CA GLY A 232 -1.94 20.12 -20.69
C GLY A 232 -3.42 20.49 -20.66
N ASP A 233 -4.04 20.54 -21.84
CA ASP A 233 -5.49 20.67 -21.99
C ASP A 233 -6.04 19.27 -22.25
N THR A 234 -6.78 18.71 -21.29
CA THR A 234 -7.33 17.35 -21.40
C THR A 234 -8.85 17.34 -21.48
N LEU A 235 -9.49 18.50 -21.37
CA LEU A 235 -10.93 18.64 -21.59
C LEU A 235 -11.28 18.28 -23.04
N GLN A 236 -12.22 17.36 -23.19
CA GLN A 236 -12.65 16.84 -24.49
C GLN A 236 -14.18 16.82 -24.57
N ALA A 237 -14.69 16.99 -25.79
CA ALA A 237 -16.08 16.72 -26.11
C ALA A 237 -16.18 15.53 -27.06
N LEU A 238 -17.10 14.62 -26.78
CA LEU A 238 -17.50 13.58 -27.71
C LEU A 238 -18.94 13.80 -28.16
N TYR A 239 -19.15 13.77 -29.47
CA TYR A 239 -20.47 13.86 -30.06
C TYR A 239 -20.60 12.85 -31.21
N ARG A 240 -21.57 11.94 -31.09
CA ARG A 240 -21.86 10.84 -32.02
C ARG A 240 -20.62 9.97 -32.30
N HIS A 241 -19.95 9.55 -31.24
CA HIS A 241 -18.72 8.72 -31.26
C HIS A 241 -17.49 9.36 -31.93
N ALA A 242 -17.45 10.69 -32.06
CA ALA A 242 -16.31 11.41 -32.60
C ALA A 242 -15.91 12.57 -31.67
N TYR A 243 -14.61 12.90 -31.67
CA TYR A 243 -14.13 14.12 -31.04
C TYR A 243 -14.81 15.33 -31.68
N ASP A 244 -15.29 16.23 -30.83
CA ASP A 244 -15.99 17.45 -31.21
C ASP A 244 -15.33 18.67 -30.58
N ASP A 245 -15.68 19.85 -31.08
CA ASP A 245 -15.32 21.09 -30.41
C ASP A 245 -16.11 21.25 -29.11
N ILE A 246 -15.41 21.58 -28.02
CA ILE A 246 -15.95 21.67 -26.66
C ILE A 246 -17.14 22.65 -26.56
N LEU A 247 -17.15 23.68 -27.40
CA LEU A 247 -18.13 24.75 -27.38
C LEU A 247 -19.20 24.62 -28.47
N ALA A 248 -19.11 23.62 -29.36
CA ALA A 248 -20.01 23.49 -30.51
C ALA A 248 -21.42 23.02 -30.14
N HIS A 249 -21.54 22.03 -29.25
CA HIS A 249 -22.84 21.46 -28.87
C HIS A 249 -23.02 21.33 -27.34
N PRO A 250 -23.06 22.46 -26.59
CA PRO A 250 -23.23 22.43 -25.13
C PRO A 250 -24.50 21.69 -24.71
N GLY A 251 -24.37 20.70 -23.83
CA GLY A 251 -25.48 19.87 -23.35
C GLY A 251 -25.88 18.72 -24.29
N GLU A 252 -25.36 18.68 -25.52
CA GLU A 252 -25.59 17.56 -26.45
C GLU A 252 -24.38 16.65 -26.63
N ALA A 253 -23.17 17.20 -26.46
CA ALA A 253 -21.92 16.43 -26.43
C ALA A 253 -21.57 16.03 -24.99
N ASP A 254 -20.97 14.84 -24.83
CA ASP A 254 -20.39 14.40 -23.57
C ASP A 254 -19.07 15.13 -23.32
N LEU A 255 -18.86 15.63 -22.11
CA LEU A 255 -17.64 16.32 -21.72
C LEU A 255 -16.88 15.48 -20.69
N THR A 256 -15.60 15.21 -20.99
CA THR A 256 -14.70 14.45 -20.09
C THR A 256 -13.37 15.16 -19.97
N ALA A 257 -12.64 14.91 -18.89
CA ALA A 257 -11.26 15.34 -18.70
C ALA A 257 -10.44 14.27 -17.99
N HIS A 258 -9.13 14.26 -18.23
CA HIS A 258 -8.24 13.31 -17.56
C HIS A 258 -8.18 13.57 -16.05
N VAL A 259 -8.25 12.49 -15.27
CA VAL A 259 -8.10 12.48 -13.82
C VAL A 259 -6.61 12.54 -13.43
N ASN A 260 -6.25 13.56 -12.65
CA ASN A 260 -4.99 13.64 -11.92
C ASN A 260 -5.01 12.67 -10.72
N PHE A 261 -4.49 11.46 -10.93
CA PHE A 261 -4.46 10.44 -9.89
C PHE A 261 -3.47 10.72 -8.76
N GLU A 262 -2.46 11.58 -8.97
CA GLU A 262 -1.56 12.03 -7.90
C GLU A 262 -2.34 12.90 -6.89
N ALA A 263 -3.10 13.87 -7.39
CA ALA A 263 -3.93 14.74 -6.56
C ALA A 263 -5.06 13.94 -5.87
N LEU A 264 -5.73 13.06 -6.62
CA LEU A 264 -6.80 12.21 -6.10
C LEU A 264 -6.31 11.29 -4.97
N ALA A 265 -5.17 10.63 -5.18
CA ALA A 265 -4.54 9.79 -4.16
C ALA A 265 -4.06 10.61 -2.96
N GLY A 266 -3.48 11.78 -3.19
CA GLY A 266 -3.07 12.72 -2.13
C GLY A 266 -4.25 13.16 -1.25
N ALA A 267 -5.40 13.45 -1.85
CA ALA A 267 -6.62 13.81 -1.14
C ALA A 267 -7.15 12.65 -0.29
N ALA A 268 -7.18 11.42 -0.83
CA ALA A 268 -7.56 10.24 -0.05
C ALA A 268 -6.61 10.00 1.15
N VAL A 269 -5.30 10.16 0.96
CA VAL A 269 -4.31 10.07 2.07
C VAL A 269 -4.57 11.16 3.11
N HIS A 270 -4.87 12.39 2.69
CA HIS A 270 -5.25 13.46 3.60
C HIS A 270 -6.49 13.10 4.43
N GLY A 271 -7.43 12.37 3.84
CA GLY A 271 -8.59 11.79 4.53
C GLY A 271 -8.24 10.68 5.54
N GLY A 272 -7.00 10.17 5.56
CA GLY A 272 -6.52 9.22 6.57
C GLY A 272 -6.28 7.79 6.09
N THR A 273 -6.29 7.54 4.78
CA THR A 273 -5.94 6.22 4.21
C THR A 273 -4.43 6.00 4.18
N ALA A 274 -3.99 4.73 4.10
CA ALA A 274 -2.58 4.41 3.85
C ALA A 274 -2.24 4.68 2.37
N SER A 275 -0.95 4.92 2.06
CA SER A 275 -0.52 5.22 0.69
C SER A 275 -0.90 4.13 -0.31
N HIS A 276 -1.00 4.54 -1.57
CA HIS A 276 -1.67 3.82 -2.64
C HIS A 276 -0.68 3.21 -3.62
N ALA A 277 -0.94 1.99 -4.06
CA ALA A 277 -0.34 1.48 -5.30
C ALA A 277 -1.29 1.85 -6.45
N VAL A 278 -0.78 2.67 -7.37
CA VAL A 278 -1.46 2.96 -8.62
C VAL A 278 -1.03 1.92 -9.63
N LEU A 279 -2.00 1.28 -10.28
CA LEU A 279 -1.76 0.29 -11.34
C LEU A 279 -2.39 0.81 -12.63
N THR A 280 -1.92 0.30 -13.76
CA THR A 280 -2.70 0.40 -15.00
C THR A 280 -3.90 -0.55 -14.93
N GLN A 281 -4.94 -0.30 -15.72
CA GLN A 281 -6.08 -1.20 -15.85
C GLN A 281 -5.63 -2.56 -16.38
N GLY A 282 -4.74 -2.57 -17.38
CA GLY A 282 -4.17 -3.79 -17.93
C GLY A 282 -3.52 -4.64 -16.85
N ASP A 283 -2.60 -4.06 -16.06
CA ASP A 283 -1.93 -4.77 -14.98
C ASP A 283 -2.92 -5.29 -13.94
N PHE A 284 -3.92 -4.48 -13.56
CA PHE A 284 -4.94 -4.89 -12.62
C PHE A 284 -5.73 -6.11 -13.12
N LEU A 285 -6.20 -6.07 -14.36
CA LEU A 285 -7.03 -7.15 -14.92
C LEU A 285 -6.20 -8.42 -15.11
N LEU A 286 -4.97 -8.30 -15.59
CA LEU A 286 -4.04 -9.43 -15.74
C LEU A 286 -3.73 -10.07 -14.39
N GLN A 287 -3.39 -9.28 -13.37
CA GLN A 287 -3.15 -9.79 -12.01
C GLN A 287 -4.39 -10.40 -11.35
N SER A 288 -5.59 -9.97 -11.77
CA SER A 288 -6.86 -10.50 -11.27
C SER A 288 -7.30 -11.79 -11.99
N GLY A 289 -6.57 -12.23 -13.02
CA GLY A 289 -6.82 -13.47 -13.75
C GLY A 289 -7.63 -13.32 -15.05
N LEU A 290 -7.46 -12.20 -15.77
CA LEU A 290 -8.19 -11.94 -17.03
C LEU A 290 -7.95 -13.03 -18.08
N LEU A 291 -6.71 -13.50 -18.24
CA LEU A 291 -6.37 -14.47 -19.29
C LEU A 291 -7.00 -15.84 -19.01
N GLU A 292 -6.98 -16.26 -17.74
CA GLU A 292 -7.60 -17.50 -17.26
C GLU A 292 -9.11 -17.43 -17.43
N ARG A 293 -9.70 -16.27 -17.13
CA ARG A 293 -11.14 -16.09 -17.29
C ARG A 293 -11.55 -16.06 -18.76
N ALA A 294 -10.79 -15.39 -19.61
CA ALA A 294 -11.01 -15.38 -21.06
C ALA A 294 -10.92 -16.78 -21.66
N GLY A 295 -9.90 -17.56 -21.27
CA GLY A 295 -9.76 -18.96 -21.68
C GLY A 295 -10.95 -19.82 -21.24
N SER A 296 -11.40 -19.66 -19.99
CA SER A 296 -12.57 -20.36 -19.46
C SER A 296 -13.88 -19.96 -20.14
N LEU A 297 -14.04 -18.67 -20.46
CA LEU A 297 -15.23 -18.13 -21.12
C LEU A 297 -15.30 -18.52 -22.60
N GLY A 298 -14.16 -18.68 -23.26
CA GLY A 298 -14.05 -19.11 -24.66
C GLY A 298 -14.09 -20.63 -24.86
N ALA A 299 -13.82 -21.41 -23.81
CA ALA A 299 -13.83 -22.87 -23.90
C ALA A 299 -15.18 -23.42 -24.39
N GLY A 300 -15.14 -24.25 -25.44
CA GLY A 300 -16.33 -24.85 -26.03
C GLY A 300 -17.20 -23.91 -26.89
N LYS A 301 -16.81 -22.64 -27.08
CA LYS A 301 -17.50 -21.71 -27.98
C LYS A 301 -16.98 -21.79 -29.42
N THR A 302 -17.68 -21.13 -30.36
CA THR A 302 -17.25 -21.06 -31.76
C THR A 302 -15.98 -20.23 -31.91
N HIS A 303 -15.23 -20.43 -33.00
CA HIS A 303 -14.03 -19.63 -33.28
C HIS A 303 -14.33 -18.13 -33.31
N LYS A 304 -15.47 -17.73 -33.87
CA LYS A 304 -15.92 -16.33 -33.92
C LYS A 304 -16.10 -15.74 -32.51
N ASP A 305 -16.70 -16.51 -31.60
CA ASP A 305 -16.91 -16.04 -30.22
C ASP A 305 -15.60 -15.98 -29.43
N GLN A 306 -14.69 -16.94 -29.68
CA GLN A 306 -13.35 -16.93 -29.07
C GLN A 306 -12.52 -15.73 -29.53
N GLU A 307 -12.62 -15.38 -30.81
CA GLU A 307 -12.01 -14.20 -31.40
C GLU A 307 -12.58 -12.91 -30.78
N ALA A 308 -13.90 -12.79 -30.66
CA ALA A 308 -14.53 -11.65 -29.98
C ALA A 308 -14.10 -11.51 -28.50
N ILE A 309 -13.92 -12.63 -27.79
CA ILE A 309 -13.39 -12.61 -26.41
C ILE A 309 -11.94 -12.12 -26.38
N ARG A 310 -11.11 -12.55 -27.33
CA ARG A 310 -9.71 -12.11 -27.45
C ARG A 310 -9.63 -10.62 -27.74
N ASP A 311 -10.44 -10.13 -28.68
CA ASP A 311 -10.50 -8.70 -29.02
C ASP A 311 -10.94 -7.86 -27.81
N ALA A 312 -11.86 -8.39 -27.00
CA ALA A 312 -12.26 -7.76 -25.74
C ALA A 312 -11.14 -7.73 -24.69
N VAL A 313 -10.34 -8.80 -24.54
CA VAL A 313 -9.14 -8.82 -23.69
C VAL A 313 -8.16 -7.74 -24.14
N GLU A 314 -7.88 -7.68 -25.44
CA GLU A 314 -6.96 -6.70 -26.02
C GLU A 314 -7.47 -5.27 -25.79
N ARG A 315 -8.76 -5.01 -26.06
CA ARG A 315 -9.36 -3.69 -25.83
C ARG A 315 -9.30 -3.27 -24.36
N LEU A 316 -9.50 -4.19 -23.42
CA LEU A 316 -9.52 -3.92 -21.98
C LEU A 316 -8.12 -3.75 -21.37
N ALA A 317 -7.12 -4.49 -21.84
CA ALA A 317 -5.84 -4.64 -21.12
C ALA A 317 -4.59 -4.26 -21.93
N ALA A 318 -4.66 -4.10 -23.26
CA ALA A 318 -3.48 -3.78 -24.05
C ALA A 318 -3.07 -2.30 -23.91
N PRO A 319 -1.75 -2.00 -23.94
CA PRO A 319 -1.25 -0.64 -24.09
C PRO A 319 -1.78 0.02 -25.37
N GLY A 320 -2.03 1.33 -25.33
CA GLY A 320 -2.66 2.10 -26.41
C GLY A 320 -4.17 1.87 -26.57
N GLN A 321 -4.78 1.04 -25.71
CA GLN A 321 -6.22 0.82 -25.60
C GLN A 321 -6.68 1.27 -24.20
N MET A 322 -7.64 0.58 -23.60
CA MET A 322 -8.01 0.83 -22.21
C MET A 322 -7.01 0.26 -21.21
N GLY A 323 -5.98 -0.47 -21.64
CA GLY A 323 -4.94 -0.99 -20.74
C GLY A 323 -4.17 0.11 -20.03
N ASP A 324 -3.95 1.24 -20.70
CA ASP A 324 -3.28 2.43 -20.14
C ASP A 324 -4.19 3.28 -19.25
N LEU A 325 -5.47 2.92 -19.11
CA LEU A 325 -6.33 3.52 -18.10
C LEU A 325 -5.68 3.40 -16.73
N PHE A 326 -5.74 4.46 -15.95
CA PHE A 326 -5.08 4.48 -14.66
C PHE A 326 -6.08 4.12 -13.56
N LYS A 327 -5.57 3.41 -12.56
CA LYS A 327 -6.36 2.92 -11.44
C LYS A 327 -5.77 3.39 -10.13
N VAL A 328 -6.51 4.21 -9.39
CA VAL A 328 -6.25 4.36 -7.96
C VAL A 328 -6.98 3.27 -7.19
N ARG A 329 -6.21 2.42 -6.52
CA ARG A 329 -6.72 1.56 -5.45
C ARG A 329 -6.59 2.32 -4.13
N VAL A 330 -7.69 2.87 -3.62
CA VAL A 330 -7.70 3.43 -2.27
C VAL A 330 -7.94 2.30 -1.27
N ARG A 331 -6.92 1.97 -0.48
CA ARG A 331 -7.02 0.94 0.55
C ARG A 331 -7.08 1.62 1.90
N THR A 332 -8.04 1.23 2.74
CA THR A 332 -7.87 1.49 4.18
C THR A 332 -7.91 0.23 4.98
N LEU A 333 -6.82 0.04 5.68
CA LEU A 333 -6.64 -1.02 6.64
C LEU A 333 -7.23 -0.53 7.94
N ARG A 334 -8.31 -1.18 8.41
CA ARG A 334 -8.78 -0.92 9.76
C ARG A 334 -7.72 -1.41 10.75
N SER A 335 -7.47 -0.53 11.71
CA SER A 335 -6.38 -0.49 12.70
C SER A 335 -5.00 -0.18 12.12
N ARG A 336 -4.55 1.07 12.37
CA ARG A 336 -3.18 1.59 12.19
C ARG A 336 -2.09 0.64 12.70
N ALA A 337 -2.41 -0.28 13.61
CA ALA A 337 -1.47 -1.20 14.24
C ALA A 337 -1.29 -2.56 13.52
N SER A 338 -2.27 -3.07 12.75
CA SER A 338 -2.21 -4.49 12.32
C SER A 338 -1.61 -4.74 10.94
N VAL A 339 -1.68 -3.82 9.97
CA VAL A 339 -1.22 -4.12 8.59
C VAL A 339 0.00 -3.34 8.11
N LEU A 340 0.39 -2.23 8.77
CA LEU A 340 1.80 -1.86 8.72
C LEU A 340 2.65 -3.02 9.29
N GLY A 341 2.20 -3.64 10.37
CA GLY A 341 2.83 -4.83 10.94
C GLY A 341 3.06 -5.97 9.94
N GLN A 342 2.18 -6.19 8.97
CA GLN A 342 2.25 -7.39 8.10
C GLN A 342 3.28 -7.30 6.95
N PHE A 343 3.70 -6.10 6.55
CA PHE A 343 4.80 -5.89 5.58
C PHE A 343 6.06 -5.31 6.24
N MET A 344 5.88 -4.59 7.35
CA MET A 344 6.98 -4.03 8.14
C MET A 344 7.68 -5.06 9.00
N LYS A 345 7.02 -6.18 9.37
CA LYS A 345 7.61 -7.17 10.26
C LYS A 345 7.32 -8.59 9.79
N ILE A 346 8.29 -9.45 9.98
CA ILE A 346 8.17 -10.88 9.77
C ILE A 346 7.90 -11.51 11.14
N GLU A 347 6.84 -12.29 11.24
CA GLU A 347 6.52 -13.08 12.43
C GLU A 347 6.99 -14.52 12.23
N ALA A 348 7.79 -15.01 13.17
CA ALA A 348 8.18 -16.41 13.21
C ALA A 348 7.05 -17.26 13.79
N GLU A 349 6.63 -18.30 13.07
CA GLU A 349 5.62 -19.27 13.53
C GLU A 349 5.98 -19.87 14.89
N ALA A 350 7.28 -20.11 15.14
CA ALA A 350 7.75 -20.66 16.41
C ALA A 350 7.49 -19.75 17.63
N LEU A 351 7.32 -18.44 17.41
CA LEU A 351 7.04 -17.45 18.46
C LEU A 351 5.58 -16.98 18.47
N ASN A 352 4.70 -17.60 17.68
CA ASN A 352 3.25 -17.38 17.75
C ASN A 352 2.68 -18.09 18.99
N LEU A 353 3.05 -17.58 20.16
CA LEU A 353 2.75 -18.12 21.48
C LEU A 353 1.77 -17.19 22.18
N ASP A 354 0.85 -17.75 22.98
CA ASP A 354 -0.14 -16.96 23.71
C ASP A 354 0.53 -15.94 24.63
N GLY A 355 0.06 -14.69 24.59
CA GLY A 355 0.60 -13.61 25.41
C GLY A 355 1.93 -13.01 24.92
N ILE A 356 2.42 -13.42 23.74
CA ILE A 356 3.66 -12.91 23.14
C ILE A 356 3.35 -12.14 21.86
N ARG A 357 3.94 -10.94 21.72
CA ARG A 357 4.00 -10.20 20.45
C ARG A 357 5.45 -10.00 20.06
N HIS A 358 5.78 -10.33 18.83
CA HIS A 358 7.13 -10.12 18.27
C HIS A 358 7.07 -9.56 16.85
N GLY A 359 8.25 -9.20 16.35
CA GLY A 359 8.47 -8.86 14.96
C GLY A 359 9.94 -8.76 14.64
N PHE A 360 10.34 -9.36 13.53
CA PHE A 360 11.60 -9.09 12.86
C PHE A 360 11.34 -8.01 11.81
N PHE A 361 11.58 -6.74 12.14
CA PHE A 361 11.17 -5.63 11.30
C PHE A 361 12.09 -5.50 10.08
N THR A 362 11.50 -5.29 8.91
CA THR A 362 12.16 -5.05 7.62
C THR A 362 12.48 -3.55 7.48
N ARG A 363 13.09 -3.17 6.36
CA ARG A 363 13.28 -1.75 5.99
C ARG A 363 12.03 -1.11 5.41
N GLU A 364 10.91 -1.83 5.29
CA GLU A 364 9.68 -1.37 4.65
C GLU A 364 8.75 -0.65 5.65
N GLY A 365 7.93 0.29 5.16
CA GLY A 365 6.87 0.91 5.95
C GLY A 365 7.30 2.10 6.83
N GLY A 366 8.49 2.67 6.61
CA GLY A 366 8.95 3.87 7.32
C GLY A 366 8.88 5.16 6.50
N VAL A 367 9.50 6.22 7.01
CA VAL A 367 9.50 7.58 6.43
C VAL A 367 10.89 8.12 6.09
N SER A 368 11.94 7.35 6.36
CA SER A 368 13.32 7.69 5.99
C SER A 368 13.49 7.69 4.47
N LYS A 369 14.47 8.47 3.99
CA LYS A 369 14.75 8.66 2.56
C LYS A 369 16.21 8.33 2.24
N GLY A 370 16.53 8.15 0.96
CA GLY A 370 17.90 7.94 0.50
C GLY A 370 18.48 6.61 1.00
N ILE A 371 19.72 6.62 1.48
CA ILE A 371 20.39 5.40 1.98
C ILE A 371 19.69 4.76 3.21
N TYR A 372 18.79 5.51 3.86
CA TYR A 372 17.99 5.06 5.01
C TYR A 372 16.57 4.63 4.64
N GLU A 373 16.18 4.71 3.36
CA GLU A 373 14.82 4.40 2.96
C GLU A 373 14.45 2.94 3.29
N SER A 374 13.33 2.60 3.95
CA SER A 374 12.26 3.49 4.46
C SER A 374 12.15 3.48 6.00
N LEU A 375 12.32 2.34 6.68
CA LEU A 375 12.13 2.17 8.13
C LEU A 375 13.45 2.04 8.89
N ASN A 376 14.27 3.09 8.86
CA ASN A 376 15.45 3.15 9.70
C ASN A 376 15.10 3.55 11.14
N VAL A 377 15.47 2.71 12.12
CA VAL A 377 15.24 2.96 13.56
C VAL A 377 16.53 3.24 14.34
N GLY A 378 17.64 3.32 13.63
CA GLY A 378 18.98 3.54 14.16
C GLY A 378 19.18 4.93 14.72
N LEU A 379 19.05 5.10 16.04
CA LEU A 379 19.31 6.38 16.70
C LEU A 379 20.77 6.88 16.58
N GLY A 380 21.69 6.02 16.13
CA GLY A 380 23.09 6.35 15.87
C GLY A 380 23.44 6.47 14.39
N SER A 381 22.47 6.47 13.46
CA SER A 381 22.72 6.78 12.05
C SER A 381 22.78 8.29 11.80
N GLU A 382 23.27 8.71 10.64
CA GLU A 382 23.21 10.12 10.20
C GLU A 382 21.84 10.50 9.58
N ASP A 383 20.79 9.79 9.96
CA ASP A 383 19.42 10.06 9.51
C ASP A 383 18.80 11.20 10.33
N LEU A 384 17.72 11.81 9.82
CA LEU A 384 16.98 12.84 10.54
C LEU A 384 16.36 12.24 11.81
N ARG A 385 16.69 12.84 12.95
CA ARG A 385 16.28 12.34 14.27
C ARG A 385 14.76 12.13 14.38
N ASP A 386 13.96 13.08 13.90
CA ASP A 386 12.50 13.01 13.97
C ASP A 386 11.93 11.87 13.12
N THR A 387 12.52 11.63 11.95
CA THR A 387 12.20 10.50 11.07
C THR A 387 12.48 9.16 11.76
N VAL A 388 13.62 9.02 12.44
CA VAL A 388 13.96 7.82 13.20
C VAL A 388 13.00 7.61 14.38
N LEU A 389 12.61 8.68 15.06
CA LEU A 389 11.63 8.62 16.16
C LEU A 389 10.23 8.21 15.68
N GLU A 390 9.77 8.75 14.55
CA GLU A 390 8.53 8.34 13.88
C GLU A 390 8.57 6.85 13.50
N ASN A 391 9.67 6.38 12.88
CA ASN A 391 9.84 4.97 12.55
C ASN A 391 9.81 4.07 13.79
N ARG A 392 10.40 4.51 14.90
CA ARG A 392 10.29 3.79 16.19
C ARG A 392 8.87 3.79 16.74
N GLY A 393 8.12 4.88 16.57
CA GLY A 393 6.70 4.95 16.90
C GLY A 393 5.90 3.88 16.17
N ARG A 394 6.17 3.70 14.87
CA ARG A 394 5.52 2.66 14.05
C ARG A 394 5.82 1.24 14.52
N VAL A 395 7.07 0.98 14.92
CA VAL A 395 7.47 -0.32 15.51
C VAL A 395 6.75 -0.56 16.84
N ALA A 396 6.67 0.46 17.70
CA ALA A 396 5.98 0.38 18.98
C ALA A 396 4.48 0.10 18.80
N ASP A 397 3.83 0.81 17.86
CA ASP A 397 2.42 0.60 17.51
C ASP A 397 2.17 -0.84 17.01
N ALA A 398 3.07 -1.39 16.19
CA ALA A 398 2.98 -2.76 15.69
C ALA A 398 3.11 -3.83 16.79
N LEU A 399 3.73 -3.49 17.92
CA LEU A 399 3.81 -4.32 19.13
C LEU A 399 2.75 -3.95 20.18
N ARG A 400 1.90 -2.96 19.89
CA ARG A 400 0.87 -2.44 20.81
C ARG A 400 1.44 -1.94 22.14
N VAL A 401 2.62 -1.33 22.09
CA VAL A 401 3.21 -0.60 23.23
C VAL A 401 3.35 0.88 22.87
N SER A 402 3.40 1.75 23.87
CA SER A 402 3.74 3.15 23.65
C SER A 402 5.23 3.29 23.26
N THR A 403 5.57 4.36 22.53
CA THR A 403 6.93 4.54 21.98
C THR A 403 8.02 4.60 23.06
N ASP A 404 7.71 5.17 24.23
CA ASP A 404 8.57 5.22 25.42
C ASP A 404 8.79 3.84 26.08
N ARG A 405 8.01 2.83 25.67
CA ARG A 405 8.09 1.45 26.15
C ARG A 405 8.69 0.49 25.13
N LEU A 406 9.18 1.00 23.99
CA LEU A 406 10.06 0.27 23.05
C LEU A 406 11.53 0.59 23.36
N LEU A 407 12.21 -0.37 23.99
CA LEU A 407 13.56 -0.20 24.51
C LEU A 407 14.58 -0.96 23.67
N SER A 408 15.71 -0.32 23.39
CA SER A 408 16.83 -0.91 22.67
C SER A 408 18.16 -0.39 23.25
N PRO A 409 19.16 -1.24 23.51
CA PRO A 409 20.39 -0.82 24.15
C PRO A 409 21.33 -0.10 23.16
N TYR A 410 22.37 0.52 23.70
CA TYR A 410 23.54 0.89 22.92
C TYR A 410 24.44 -0.34 22.77
N GLN A 411 24.37 -1.00 21.62
CA GLN A 411 25.07 -2.26 21.33
C GLN A 411 26.58 -2.06 21.18
N ILE A 412 27.36 -2.91 21.84
CA ILE A 412 28.83 -2.80 21.93
C ILE A 412 29.56 -4.10 21.54
N HIS A 413 28.84 -5.08 20.98
CA HIS A 413 29.37 -6.40 20.59
C HIS A 413 30.03 -7.14 21.76
N SER A 414 29.35 -7.11 22.90
CA SER A 414 29.68 -7.75 24.18
C SER A 414 28.78 -8.96 24.47
N PRO A 415 29.10 -9.78 25.47
CA PRO A 415 28.19 -10.78 26.00
C PRO A 415 27.25 -10.22 27.10
N ASP A 416 27.15 -8.89 27.26
CA ASP A 416 26.45 -8.26 28.36
C ASP A 416 24.93 -8.23 28.13
N VAL A 417 24.19 -8.59 29.18
CA VAL A 417 22.72 -8.69 29.19
C VAL A 417 22.16 -7.75 30.26
N LEU A 418 21.09 -7.01 29.94
CA LEU A 418 20.37 -6.20 30.92
C LEU A 418 18.97 -6.76 31.18
N THR A 419 18.61 -6.86 32.45
CA THR A 419 17.22 -7.07 32.86
C THR A 419 16.49 -5.73 32.86
N VAL A 420 15.36 -5.67 32.15
CA VAL A 420 14.56 -4.46 31.95
C VAL A 420 13.30 -4.55 32.81
N GLU A 421 13.17 -3.62 33.76
CA GLU A 421 12.05 -3.61 34.72
C GLU A 421 11.06 -2.44 34.51
N GLY A 422 11.37 -1.52 33.61
CA GLY A 422 10.56 -0.34 33.30
C GLY A 422 11.13 0.47 32.13
N PRO A 423 10.43 1.53 31.70
CA PRO A 423 10.92 2.45 30.67
C PRO A 423 12.22 3.13 31.12
N TRP A 424 13.07 3.50 30.14
CA TRP A 424 14.27 4.29 30.39
C TRP A 424 14.01 5.76 30.09
N GLU A 425 14.69 6.65 30.81
CA GLU A 425 14.66 8.07 30.50
C GLU A 425 15.40 8.35 29.19
N ASP A 426 14.92 9.35 28.44
CA ASP A 426 15.57 9.79 27.20
C ASP A 426 17.04 10.15 27.43
N GLY A 427 17.92 9.64 26.55
CA GLY A 427 19.37 9.86 26.62
C GLY A 427 20.14 8.88 27.51
N GLN A 428 19.48 7.95 28.19
CA GLN A 428 20.18 6.88 28.92
C GLN A 428 20.74 5.82 27.94
N HIS A 429 22.00 5.97 27.53
CA HIS A 429 22.71 4.99 26.70
C HIS A 429 23.14 3.77 27.52
N LYS A 430 22.22 2.85 27.80
CA LYS A 430 22.51 1.58 28.47
C LYS A 430 23.30 0.67 27.52
N LYS A 431 24.53 0.33 27.87
CA LYS A 431 25.41 -0.52 27.05
C LYS A 431 25.13 -1.98 27.33
N ALA A 432 24.75 -2.73 26.30
CA ALA A 432 24.51 -4.17 26.32
C ALA A 432 24.25 -4.67 24.90
N ASP A 433 24.31 -5.99 24.70
CA ASP A 433 23.92 -6.61 23.43
C ASP A 433 22.72 -7.53 23.58
N ALA A 434 22.20 -7.74 24.80
CA ALA A 434 20.95 -8.43 25.02
C ALA A 434 20.11 -7.79 26.13
N LEU A 435 18.79 -7.96 26.00
CA LEU A 435 17.79 -7.52 26.97
C LEU A 435 16.92 -8.71 27.37
N VAL A 436 16.46 -8.72 28.63
CA VAL A 436 15.48 -9.67 29.16
C VAL A 436 14.42 -8.93 29.97
N THR A 437 13.16 -9.33 29.88
CA THR A 437 12.09 -8.80 30.72
C THR A 437 11.00 -9.82 31.01
N ASP A 438 10.36 -9.67 32.17
CA ASP A 438 9.16 -10.38 32.60
C ASP A 438 8.01 -9.39 32.87
N ARG A 439 8.09 -8.17 32.31
CA ARG A 439 7.14 -7.09 32.54
C ARG A 439 6.20 -6.91 31.34
N PRO A 440 4.90 -7.19 31.51
CA PRO A 440 3.90 -6.90 30.49
C PRO A 440 3.87 -5.44 30.02
N GLY A 441 3.63 -5.25 28.73
CA GLY A 441 3.58 -3.94 28.09
C GLY A 441 4.94 -3.25 27.89
N LEU A 442 6.08 -3.92 28.15
CA LEU A 442 7.40 -3.48 27.68
C LEU A 442 7.78 -4.27 26.43
N ALA A 443 8.24 -3.56 25.40
CA ALA A 443 8.89 -4.16 24.24
C ALA A 443 10.40 -3.97 24.33
N ILE A 444 11.14 -5.07 24.26
CA ILE A 444 12.60 -5.07 24.17
C ILE A 444 13.00 -5.42 22.75
N GLY A 445 14.01 -4.73 22.21
CA GLY A 445 14.50 -4.98 20.88
C GLY A 445 15.98 -4.68 20.70
N ILE A 446 16.54 -5.23 19.63
CA ILE A 446 17.94 -5.06 19.26
C ILE A 446 18.01 -4.63 17.79
N LEU A 447 18.98 -3.78 17.45
CA LEU A 447 19.13 -3.24 16.11
C LEU A 447 20.17 -4.03 15.33
N THR A 448 19.91 -4.31 14.06
CA THR A 448 20.82 -5.04 13.18
C THR A 448 20.84 -4.47 11.77
N ALA A 449 21.89 -4.85 11.03
CA ALA A 449 21.89 -4.82 9.57
C ALA A 449 22.28 -6.22 9.07
N ASP A 450 23.48 -6.70 9.42
CA ASP A 450 23.96 -8.04 9.03
C ASP A 450 24.15 -9.02 10.18
N CYS A 451 24.30 -8.53 11.43
CA CYS A 451 24.43 -9.39 12.60
C CYS A 451 23.11 -10.11 12.90
N GLY A 452 23.19 -11.31 13.50
CA GLY A 452 22.01 -12.13 13.79
C GLY A 452 21.20 -11.58 14.95
N PRO A 453 19.91 -11.24 14.75
CA PRO A 453 19.00 -10.94 15.84
C PRO A 453 18.32 -12.22 16.35
N ILE A 454 18.29 -12.43 17.66
CA ILE A 454 17.59 -13.56 18.27
C ILE A 454 16.50 -13.06 19.21
N LEU A 455 15.29 -13.57 19.04
CA LEU A 455 14.19 -13.36 19.98
C LEU A 455 13.92 -14.67 20.76
N PHE A 456 13.76 -14.54 22.07
CA PHE A 456 13.54 -15.63 23.00
C PHE A 456 12.21 -15.47 23.73
N ALA A 457 11.48 -16.55 23.96
CA ALA A 457 10.26 -16.53 24.77
C ALA A 457 10.07 -17.83 25.56
N ASP A 458 9.78 -17.71 26.85
CA ASP A 458 9.13 -18.74 27.65
C ASP A 458 7.71 -18.25 28.00
N PRO A 459 6.67 -18.76 27.31
CA PRO A 459 5.29 -18.30 27.53
C PRO A 459 4.73 -18.80 28.86
N ALA A 460 5.26 -19.89 29.43
CA ALA A 460 4.78 -20.43 30.70
C ALA A 460 5.27 -19.59 31.89
N ALA A 461 6.51 -19.12 31.82
CA ALA A 461 7.08 -18.22 32.82
C ALA A 461 6.72 -16.74 32.58
N GLY A 462 6.28 -16.38 31.37
CA GLY A 462 6.04 -15.00 30.97
C GLY A 462 7.33 -14.19 30.91
N VAL A 463 8.39 -14.77 30.32
CA VAL A 463 9.72 -14.15 30.20
C VAL A 463 10.12 -14.08 28.72
N VAL A 464 10.58 -12.91 28.28
CA VAL A 464 11.08 -12.70 26.91
C VAL A 464 12.49 -12.12 26.90
N GLY A 465 13.24 -12.42 25.83
CA GLY A 465 14.59 -11.93 25.61
C GLY A 465 14.81 -11.49 24.17
N ALA A 466 15.72 -10.54 23.96
CA ALA A 466 16.19 -10.13 22.64
C ALA A 466 17.71 -9.97 22.66
N ALA A 467 18.44 -10.65 21.77
CA ALA A 467 19.89 -10.62 21.72
C ALA A 467 20.43 -10.27 20.33
N HIS A 468 21.43 -9.40 20.32
CA HIS A 468 22.24 -9.07 19.17
C HIS A 468 23.47 -9.98 19.13
N SER A 469 23.53 -10.83 18.11
CA SER A 469 24.59 -11.82 17.96
C SER A 469 25.28 -11.66 16.61
N GLY A 470 26.21 -10.72 16.54
CA GLY A 470 27.28 -10.78 15.54
C GLY A 470 28.24 -11.93 15.85
N TRP A 471 29.16 -12.23 14.93
CA TRP A 471 30.17 -13.29 15.11
C TRP A 471 30.92 -13.20 16.45
N LYS A 472 31.24 -11.98 16.91
CA LYS A 472 31.95 -11.75 18.18
C LYS A 472 31.07 -12.02 19.39
N GLY A 473 29.79 -11.62 19.35
CA GLY A 473 28.83 -11.86 20.43
C GLY A 473 28.53 -13.35 20.58
N ALA A 474 28.31 -14.03 19.45
CA ALA A 474 28.12 -15.49 19.39
C ALA A 474 29.30 -16.25 19.98
N LEU A 475 30.53 -15.82 19.67
CA LEU A 475 31.76 -16.43 20.18
C LEU A 475 31.98 -16.16 21.68
N THR A 476 31.57 -14.98 22.17
CA THR A 476 31.88 -14.53 23.55
C THR A 476 30.78 -14.83 24.57
N GLY A 477 29.66 -15.42 24.14
CA GLY A 477 28.68 -16.01 25.06
C GLY A 477 27.38 -15.22 25.25
N VAL A 478 27.03 -14.29 24.33
CA VAL A 478 25.82 -13.47 24.50
C VAL A 478 24.54 -14.31 24.56
N LEU A 479 24.50 -15.44 23.84
CA LEU A 479 23.33 -16.31 23.74
C LEU A 479 23.11 -17.05 25.08
N GLU A 480 24.18 -17.64 25.61
CA GLU A 480 24.22 -18.36 26.88
C GLU A 480 23.89 -17.44 28.05
N ASN A 481 24.44 -16.22 28.02
CA ASN A 481 24.16 -15.21 29.04
C ASN A 481 22.70 -14.75 28.97
N THR A 482 22.12 -14.62 27.77
CA THR A 482 20.70 -14.26 27.61
C THR A 482 19.80 -15.32 28.23
N VAL A 483 20.07 -16.61 27.93
CA VAL A 483 19.34 -17.73 28.52
C VAL A 483 19.47 -17.73 30.05
N SER A 484 20.70 -17.55 30.57
CA SER A 484 20.94 -17.50 32.02
C SER A 484 20.19 -16.33 32.69
N ALA A 485 20.10 -15.18 32.03
CA ALA A 485 19.34 -14.04 32.51
C ALA A 485 17.83 -14.29 32.48
N MET A 486 17.30 -15.03 31.50
CA MET A 486 15.91 -15.45 31.47
C MET A 486 15.59 -16.45 32.59
N GLU A 487 16.48 -17.42 32.85
CA GLU A 487 16.35 -18.37 33.97
C GLU A 487 16.33 -17.66 35.32
N ALA A 488 17.14 -16.61 35.49
CA ALA A 488 17.11 -15.76 36.68
C ALA A 488 15.77 -15.03 36.89
N ARG A 489 14.93 -14.94 35.84
CA ARG A 489 13.55 -14.42 35.91
C ARG A 489 12.49 -15.51 35.95
N GLY A 490 12.88 -16.78 36.03
CA GLY A 490 11.99 -17.92 36.19
C GLY A 490 11.67 -18.68 34.90
N ALA A 491 12.31 -18.34 33.77
CA ALA A 491 12.20 -19.15 32.55
C ALA A 491 12.84 -20.53 32.73
N ALA A 492 12.30 -21.54 32.04
CA ALA A 492 12.87 -22.87 31.94
C ALA A 492 13.41 -23.09 30.51
N ARG A 493 14.63 -23.62 30.38
CA ARG A 493 15.29 -23.81 29.07
C ARG A 493 14.45 -24.68 28.14
N GLU A 494 13.91 -25.77 28.68
CA GLU A 494 13.07 -26.72 27.97
C GLU A 494 11.76 -26.12 27.44
N ASN A 495 11.30 -25.01 28.00
CA ASN A 495 10.11 -24.27 27.56
C ASN A 495 10.45 -23.06 26.69
N THR A 496 11.72 -22.66 26.65
CA THR A 496 12.15 -21.47 25.93
C THR A 496 12.30 -21.75 24.44
N VAL A 497 11.64 -20.93 23.63
CA VAL A 497 11.80 -20.90 22.18
C VAL A 497 12.75 -19.77 21.81
N ALA A 498 13.75 -20.05 20.96
CA ALA A 498 14.62 -19.04 20.37
C ALA A 498 14.49 -19.04 18.84
N VAL A 499 14.40 -17.86 18.24
CA VAL A 499 14.36 -17.71 16.79
C VAL A 499 15.42 -16.73 16.31
N LEU A 500 16.30 -17.20 15.42
CA LEU A 500 17.21 -16.38 14.64
C LEU A 500 16.44 -15.69 13.51
N GLY A 501 16.51 -14.36 13.48
CA GLY A 501 15.92 -13.53 12.44
C GLY A 501 16.85 -13.28 11.25
N PRO A 502 16.52 -12.31 10.38
CA PRO A 502 17.28 -12.01 9.17
C PRO A 502 18.72 -11.62 9.51
N THR A 503 19.68 -12.27 8.85
CA THR A 503 21.11 -12.12 9.09
C THR A 503 21.89 -12.35 7.79
N ILE A 504 23.15 -11.90 7.71
CA ILE A 504 23.96 -12.17 6.53
C ILE A 504 24.21 -13.68 6.37
N SER A 505 23.94 -14.21 5.17
CA SER A 505 24.15 -15.62 4.87
C SER A 505 25.58 -15.91 4.40
N ARG A 506 25.98 -17.19 4.46
CA ARG A 506 27.32 -17.63 4.04
C ARG A 506 27.71 -17.13 2.66
N GLN A 507 26.78 -17.11 1.69
CA GLN A 507 27.08 -16.74 0.30
C GLN A 507 27.49 -15.27 0.12
N SER A 508 27.33 -14.45 1.15
CA SER A 508 27.64 -13.01 1.10
C SER A 508 28.57 -12.56 2.22
N TYR A 509 28.99 -13.46 3.11
CA TYR A 509 29.86 -13.14 4.23
C TYR A 509 31.29 -13.64 4.00
N GLU A 510 32.00 -12.94 3.13
CA GLU A 510 33.43 -13.18 2.92
C GLU A 510 34.27 -12.60 4.08
N VAL A 511 35.23 -13.39 4.55
CA VAL A 511 36.17 -13.06 5.63
C VAL A 511 37.60 -13.45 5.24
N GLY A 512 38.58 -12.75 5.82
CA GLY A 512 40.00 -13.02 5.59
C GLY A 512 40.54 -14.20 6.42
N PRO A 513 41.80 -14.59 6.18
CA PRO A 513 42.42 -15.76 6.83
C PRO A 513 42.56 -15.57 8.34
N GLU A 514 42.88 -14.35 8.81
CA GLU A 514 42.99 -14.08 10.26
C GLU A 514 41.67 -14.32 11.02
N PHE A 515 40.53 -14.12 10.35
CA PHE A 515 39.22 -14.40 10.93
C PHE A 515 38.98 -15.91 11.02
N HIS A 516 39.28 -16.66 9.95
CA HIS A 516 39.17 -18.12 9.92
C HIS A 516 40.05 -18.77 10.99
N ASP A 517 41.33 -18.39 11.05
CA ASP A 517 42.29 -18.88 12.04
C ASP A 517 41.79 -18.66 13.46
N ARG A 518 41.23 -17.48 13.74
CA ARG A 518 40.68 -17.17 15.06
C ARG A 518 39.55 -18.14 15.46
N PHE A 519 38.66 -18.48 14.55
CA PHE A 519 37.53 -19.37 14.84
C PHE A 519 37.97 -20.83 14.99
N VAL A 520 38.84 -21.32 14.11
CA VAL A 520 39.33 -22.71 14.17
C VAL A 520 40.19 -22.95 15.43
N ASN A 521 40.93 -21.93 15.88
CA ASN A 521 41.71 -22.02 17.11
C ASN A 521 40.88 -21.90 18.39
N ASP A 522 39.67 -21.33 18.32
CA ASP A 522 38.79 -21.18 19.49
C ASP A 522 38.15 -22.52 19.90
N ALA A 523 37.62 -23.28 18.95
CA ALA A 523 37.06 -24.61 19.20
C ALA A 523 37.30 -25.57 18.03
N ALA A 524 37.71 -26.80 18.38
CA ALA A 524 37.88 -27.88 17.41
C ALA A 524 36.52 -28.21 16.77
N GLY A 525 36.45 -28.11 15.43
CA GLY A 525 35.23 -28.36 14.67
C GLY A 525 34.61 -27.11 14.01
N ASN A 526 35.05 -25.90 14.40
CA ASN A 526 34.54 -24.65 13.82
C ASN A 526 34.81 -24.49 12.31
N ASP A 527 35.71 -25.29 11.73
CA ASP A 527 35.99 -25.30 10.30
C ASP A 527 34.74 -25.61 9.45
N VAL A 528 33.76 -26.33 10.03
CA VAL A 528 32.48 -26.64 9.37
C VAL A 528 31.68 -25.40 8.94
N TYR A 529 31.90 -24.26 9.60
CA TYR A 529 31.23 -23.00 9.31
C TYR A 529 31.88 -22.22 8.16
N PHE A 530 32.93 -22.74 7.54
CA PHE A 530 33.66 -22.05 6.48
C PHE A 530 33.63 -22.82 5.16
N LYS A 531 33.64 -22.06 4.07
CA LYS A 531 33.93 -22.57 2.72
C LYS A 531 34.97 -21.67 2.04
N PRO A 532 35.78 -22.19 1.11
CA PRO A 532 36.66 -21.34 0.32
C PRO A 532 35.88 -20.23 -0.41
N SER A 533 36.42 -19.02 -0.43
CA SER A 533 35.96 -17.91 -1.28
C SER A 533 36.57 -18.02 -2.69
N GLU A 534 36.03 -17.27 -3.65
CA GLU A 534 36.67 -17.08 -4.97
C GLU A 534 38.00 -16.33 -4.85
N ARG A 535 38.16 -15.49 -3.82
CA ARG A 535 39.41 -14.80 -3.54
C ARG A 535 40.35 -15.73 -2.76
N ASP A 536 41.55 -15.90 -3.29
CA ASP A 536 42.56 -16.75 -2.67
C ASP A 536 42.85 -16.34 -1.21
N GLY A 537 42.96 -17.34 -0.34
CA GLY A 537 43.12 -17.19 1.11
C GLY A 537 41.93 -16.61 1.88
N HIS A 538 40.77 -16.38 1.24
CA HIS A 538 39.55 -15.92 1.91
C HIS A 538 38.51 -17.04 2.04
N PHE A 539 37.55 -16.84 2.94
CA PHE A 539 36.53 -17.83 3.26
C PHE A 539 35.14 -17.19 3.34
N MET A 540 34.12 -17.99 3.07
CA MET A 540 32.71 -17.67 3.23
C MET A 540 32.23 -18.23 4.57
N PHE A 541 31.87 -17.37 5.51
CA PHE A 541 31.50 -17.74 6.88
C PHE A 541 29.98 -17.91 7.08
N ASP A 542 29.58 -19.05 7.64
CA ASP A 542 28.20 -19.41 7.93
C ASP A 542 27.76 -18.93 9.32
N LEU A 543 27.60 -17.62 9.47
CA LEU A 543 27.11 -17.01 10.70
C LEU A 543 25.77 -17.62 11.20
N PRO A 544 24.75 -17.86 10.32
CA PRO A 544 23.49 -18.47 10.77
C PRO A 544 23.71 -19.86 11.37
N ALA A 545 24.46 -20.73 10.69
CA ALA A 545 24.75 -22.06 11.20
C ALA A 545 25.45 -22.00 12.56
N PHE A 546 26.49 -21.16 12.68
CA PHE A 546 27.22 -20.97 13.94
C PHE A 546 26.30 -20.55 15.08
N ILE A 547 25.43 -19.55 14.87
CA ILE A 547 24.48 -19.09 15.89
C ILE A 547 23.50 -20.20 16.27
N THR A 548 22.91 -20.89 15.28
CA THR A 548 21.89 -21.91 15.55
C THR A 548 22.45 -23.12 16.30
N ASP A 549 23.69 -23.52 16.03
CA ASP A 549 24.33 -24.61 16.74
C ASP A 549 24.64 -24.22 18.19
N ARG A 550 25.16 -23.00 18.42
CA ARG A 550 25.34 -22.46 19.78
C ARG A 550 24.03 -22.41 20.56
N LEU A 551 22.94 -21.95 19.94
CA LEU A 551 21.61 -21.97 20.57
C LEU A 551 21.17 -23.39 20.95
N ARG A 552 21.40 -24.38 20.08
CA ARG A 552 21.04 -25.79 20.36
C ARG A 552 21.86 -26.37 21.51
N GLU A 553 23.14 -26.02 21.60
CA GLU A 553 24.02 -26.45 22.70
C GLU A 553 23.56 -25.92 24.07
N THR A 554 22.80 -24.83 24.12
CA THR A 554 22.26 -24.31 25.39
C THR A 554 21.13 -25.17 25.98
N GLY A 555 20.55 -26.10 25.22
CA GLY A 555 19.51 -27.02 25.68
C GLY A 555 18.09 -26.44 25.62
N LEU A 556 17.84 -25.46 24.75
CA LEU A 556 16.52 -24.85 24.58
C LEU A 556 15.50 -25.84 23.99
N GLY A 557 14.23 -25.68 24.38
CA GLY A 557 13.13 -26.50 23.89
C GLY A 557 12.95 -26.44 22.37
N LYS A 558 13.12 -25.25 21.77
CA LYS A 558 13.01 -25.06 20.32
C LYS A 558 13.96 -23.96 19.84
N VAL A 559 14.68 -24.26 18.76
CA VAL A 559 15.51 -23.31 18.02
C VAL A 559 15.03 -23.30 16.57
N ALA A 560 14.70 -22.11 16.04
CA ALA A 560 14.36 -21.93 14.64
C ALA A 560 15.18 -20.80 14.00
N ASP A 561 15.28 -20.84 12.68
CA ASP A 561 15.93 -19.82 11.85
C ASP A 561 14.94 -19.43 10.74
N LEU A 562 14.77 -18.13 10.51
CA LEU A 562 13.96 -17.63 9.40
C LEU A 562 14.60 -17.89 8.04
N ASN A 563 15.91 -18.13 7.97
CA ASN A 563 16.66 -18.40 6.75
C ASN A 563 16.52 -17.26 5.72
N LEU A 564 16.68 -16.01 6.18
CA LEU A 564 16.58 -14.80 5.38
C LEU A 564 17.91 -14.04 5.36
N CYS A 565 18.43 -13.78 4.16
CA CYS A 565 19.71 -13.09 3.97
C CYS A 565 19.53 -11.58 3.82
N THR A 566 20.11 -10.81 4.74
CA THR A 566 20.03 -9.33 4.72
C THR A 566 20.79 -8.69 3.56
N TYR A 567 21.86 -9.33 3.09
CA TYR A 567 22.66 -8.85 1.97
C TYR A 567 21.95 -9.05 0.62
N CYS A 568 21.39 -10.25 0.40
CA CYS A 568 20.80 -10.65 -0.89
C CYS A 568 19.41 -10.05 -1.12
N ASP A 569 18.68 -9.80 -0.04
CA ASP A 569 17.32 -9.28 -0.09
C ASP A 569 17.32 -7.79 0.26
N GLU A 570 17.75 -7.00 -0.72
CA GLU A 570 17.90 -5.56 -0.59
C GLU A 570 16.57 -4.83 -0.41
N ASP A 571 15.50 -5.36 -1.01
CA ASP A 571 14.16 -4.78 -0.95
C ASP A 571 13.65 -4.75 0.50
N ARG A 572 13.94 -5.80 1.28
CA ARG A 572 13.41 -5.95 2.64
C ARG A 572 14.41 -5.63 3.75
N PHE A 573 15.72 -5.61 3.53
CA PHE A 573 16.68 -5.44 4.64
C PHE A 573 17.79 -4.44 4.34
N PHE A 574 18.23 -3.72 5.38
CA PHE A 574 19.51 -3.03 5.32
C PHE A 574 20.65 -4.04 5.47
N SER A 575 21.79 -3.75 4.85
CA SER A 575 23.00 -4.57 4.97
C SER A 575 24.24 -3.69 5.02
N TYR A 576 25.03 -3.85 6.08
CA TYR A 576 26.28 -3.13 6.24
C TYR A 576 27.33 -3.56 5.20
N ARG A 577 27.38 -4.85 4.88
CA ARG A 577 28.27 -5.41 3.88
C ARG A 577 27.95 -4.87 2.48
N ARG A 578 26.67 -4.75 2.13
CA ARG A 578 26.24 -4.16 0.85
C ARG A 578 26.63 -2.68 0.77
N THR A 579 26.37 -1.94 1.84
CA THR A 579 26.79 -0.53 1.99
C THR A 579 28.30 -0.38 1.77
N THR A 580 29.11 -1.24 2.41
CA THR A 580 30.57 -1.25 2.27
C THR A 580 31.01 -1.52 0.83
N HIS A 581 30.39 -2.49 0.14
CA HIS A 581 30.70 -2.78 -1.26
C HIS A 581 30.35 -1.62 -2.19
N ARG A 582 29.36 -0.80 -1.83
CA ARG A 582 28.93 0.39 -2.60
C ARG A 582 29.67 1.66 -2.25
N GLY A 583 30.47 1.67 -1.19
CA GLY A 583 31.15 2.88 -0.71
C GLY A 583 30.20 3.95 -0.19
N GLU A 584 29.03 3.54 0.33
CA GLU A 584 28.06 4.43 0.95
C GLU A 584 28.56 4.92 2.33
N PRO A 585 28.26 6.17 2.74
CA PRO A 585 28.84 6.78 3.94
C PRO A 585 28.27 6.27 5.28
N ASP A 586 27.02 5.79 5.27
CA ASP A 586 26.35 5.17 6.42
C ASP A 586 25.27 4.19 5.91
N TYR A 587 24.53 3.55 6.81
CA TYR A 587 23.52 2.54 6.51
C TYR A 587 22.34 2.61 7.47
N GLY A 588 21.16 2.24 6.99
CA GLY A 588 19.99 2.02 7.83
C GLY A 588 20.16 0.82 8.77
N ARG A 589 19.45 0.84 9.89
CA ARG A 589 19.43 -0.23 10.88
C ARG A 589 17.98 -0.63 11.13
N GLN A 590 17.69 -1.92 10.96
CA GLN A 590 16.39 -2.50 11.31
C GLN A 590 16.37 -2.97 12.78
N ILE A 591 15.19 -3.32 13.31
CA ILE A 591 15.01 -3.78 14.69
C ILE A 591 14.30 -5.13 14.72
N SER A 592 14.71 -6.00 15.63
CA SER A 592 13.92 -7.17 16.02
C SER A 592 13.49 -6.99 17.46
N ALA A 593 12.19 -7.13 17.72
CA ALA A 593 11.62 -6.79 19.02
C ALA A 593 10.53 -7.77 19.46
N ILE A 594 10.39 -7.92 20.77
CA ILE A 594 9.46 -8.83 21.43
C ILE A 594 8.89 -8.19 22.70
N SER A 595 7.65 -8.53 23.04
CA SER A 595 6.93 -8.02 24.21
C SER A 595 5.93 -9.05 24.74
N LEU A 596 5.61 -8.89 26.03
CA LEU A 596 4.54 -9.61 26.71
C LEU A 596 3.26 -8.76 26.63
N GLU A 597 2.13 -9.40 26.30
CA GLU A 597 0.83 -8.74 26.27
C GLU A 597 0.42 -8.27 27.68
N ALA A 598 -0.15 -7.06 27.75
CA ALA A 598 -0.51 -6.37 28.98
C ALA A 598 -1.86 -6.82 29.58
#